data_AF-A0A9D3SH88-F1
#
_entry.id   AF-A0A9D3SH88-F1
#
_cell.length_a   1.000
_cell.length_b   1.000
_cell.length_c   1.000
_cell.angle_alpha   90.00
_cell.angle_beta   90.00
_cell.angle_gamma   90.00
#
_symmetry.space_group_name_H-M   'P 1'
#
loop_
_entity.id
_entity.type
_entity.pdbx_description
1 polymer ?
#
loop_
_entity_poly.entity_id
_entity_poly.type
_entity_poly.pdbx_seq_one_letter_code
_entity_poly.pdbx_strand_id
1 'polypeptide(L)'
;MLVLCILAITDSKNIGAPKGVEPLAIGLIILGISVSMGMNCGYPLNPARDLGPRLFTAMAGWGMEVFSTADHWWWIPVFGPLIGGITGAVVYFLLIELHHTDPSEKSQQKPEEEEDEEEDEDSSLRDKYEMITMG
;
A
#
# COMPACT_ATOMS: atom_id res chain seq x y z
N MET A 1 5.00 -7.09 4.89
CA MET A 1 3.55 -6.86 4.63
C MET A 1 3.16 -5.41 4.83
N LEU A 2 3.32 -4.81 6.02
CA LEU A 2 2.94 -3.40 6.22
C LEU A 2 3.59 -2.44 5.19
N VAL A 3 4.92 -2.48 5.02
CA VAL A 3 5.61 -1.59 4.07
C VAL A 3 5.15 -1.80 2.62
N LEU A 4 4.91 -3.05 2.21
CA LEU A 4 4.38 -3.37 0.89
C LEU A 4 3.00 -2.75 0.67
N CYS A 5 2.08 -2.88 1.64
CA CYS A 5 0.75 -2.29 1.54
C CYS A 5 0.77 -0.76 1.57
N ILE A 6 1.68 -0.14 2.33
CA ILE A 6 1.84 1.33 2.35
C ILE A 6 2.35 1.83 0.99
N LEU A 7 3.34 1.16 0.41
CA LEU A 7 3.86 1.50 -0.92
C LEU A 7 2.77 1.35 -1.98
N ALA A 8 2.00 0.25 -1.96
CA ALA A 8 0.92 0.03 -2.90
C ALA A 8 -0.23 1.06 -2.82
N ILE A 9 -0.48 1.63 -1.64
CA ILE A 9 -1.50 2.68 -1.45
C ILE A 9 -0.97 4.07 -1.82
N THR A 10 0.32 4.31 -1.58
CA THR A 10 0.94 5.63 -1.78
C THR A 10 1.43 5.82 -3.23
N ASP A 11 1.57 4.73 -3.99
CA ASP A 11 1.93 4.80 -5.40
C ASP A 11 0.79 5.39 -6.24
N SER A 12 1.05 6.57 -6.81
CA SER A 12 0.13 7.32 -7.67
C SER A 12 -0.12 6.65 -9.02
N LYS A 13 0.69 5.64 -9.39
CA LYS A 13 0.49 4.82 -10.61
C LYS A 13 -0.46 3.64 -10.40
N ASN A 14 -0.72 3.27 -9.15
CA ASN A 14 -1.68 2.23 -8.80
C ASN A 14 -3.07 2.84 -8.53
N ILE A 15 -4.12 2.02 -8.38
CA ILE A 15 -5.44 2.48 -7.93
C ILE A 15 -5.30 2.92 -6.46
N GLY A 16 -4.80 4.13 -6.25
CA GLY A 16 -4.57 4.71 -4.94
C GLY A 16 -5.86 4.90 -4.17
N ALA A 17 -5.74 5.04 -2.84
CA ALA A 17 -6.89 5.42 -2.04
C ALA A 17 -7.39 6.82 -2.45
N PRO A 18 -8.71 7.10 -2.40
CA PRO A 18 -9.23 8.43 -2.66
C PRO A 18 -8.53 9.48 -1.78
N LYS A 19 -8.23 10.65 -2.36
CA LYS A 19 -7.48 11.71 -1.66
C LYS A 19 -8.15 12.03 -0.32
N GLY A 20 -7.41 11.86 0.77
CA GLY A 20 -7.87 12.14 2.14
C GLY A 20 -8.39 10.95 2.95
N VAL A 21 -8.58 9.76 2.37
CA VAL A 21 -8.87 8.51 3.13
C VAL A 21 -7.68 7.56 3.24
N GLU A 22 -6.52 7.96 2.74
CA GLU A 22 -5.26 7.22 2.85
C GLU A 22 -4.92 6.81 4.30
N PRO A 23 -5.04 7.69 5.33
CA PRO A 23 -4.72 7.32 6.71
C PRO A 23 -5.68 6.26 7.27
N LEU A 24 -6.95 6.31 6.84
CA LEU A 24 -7.98 5.35 7.25
C LEU A 24 -7.69 3.97 6.66
N ALA A 25 -7.32 3.91 5.38
CA ALA A 25 -6.94 2.66 4.71
C ALA A 25 -5.71 2.03 5.37
N ILE A 26 -4.68 2.84 5.68
CA ILE A 26 -3.49 2.38 6.41
C ILE A 26 -3.88 1.86 7.80
N GLY A 27 -4.77 2.56 8.51
CA GLY A 27 -5.29 2.13 9.81
C GLY A 27 -6.02 0.78 9.75
N LEU A 28 -6.86 0.55 8.74
CA LEU A 28 -7.55 -0.73 8.53
C LEU A 28 -6.60 -1.88 8.21
N ILE A 29 -5.54 -1.62 7.44
CA ILE A 29 -4.48 -2.61 7.19
C ILE A 29 -3.74 -2.95 8.47
N ILE A 30 -3.36 -1.95 9.25
CA ILE A 30 -2.72 -2.17 10.56
C ILE A 30 -3.63 -3.03 11.43
N LEU A 31 -4.93 -2.71 11.48
CA LEU A 31 -5.91 -3.48 12.26
C LEU A 31 -6.03 -4.93 11.76
N GLY A 32 -6.14 -5.15 10.45
CA GLY A 32 -6.22 -6.49 9.87
C GLY A 32 -4.98 -7.34 10.17
N ILE A 33 -3.78 -6.76 10.06
CA ILE A 33 -2.54 -7.46 10.42
C ILE A 33 -2.48 -7.69 11.94
N SER A 34 -2.95 -6.74 12.74
CA SER A 34 -2.99 -6.86 14.21
C SER A 34 -3.90 -7.98 14.68
N VAL A 35 -5.08 -8.15 14.07
CA VAL A 35 -6.03 -9.22 14.44
C VAL A 35 -5.52 -10.58 13.97
N SER A 36 -4.90 -10.66 12.79
CA SER A 36 -4.42 -11.93 12.23
C SER A 36 -3.10 -12.41 12.84
N MET A 37 -2.16 -11.50 13.17
CA MET A 37 -0.82 -11.84 13.66
C MET A 37 -0.55 -11.41 15.11
N GLY A 38 -1.50 -10.74 15.78
CA GLY A 38 -1.33 -10.20 17.12
C GLY A 38 -1.05 -11.25 18.19
N MET A 39 -1.66 -12.44 18.10
CA MET A 39 -1.45 -13.52 19.08
C MET A 39 -0.09 -14.22 18.97
N ASN A 40 0.58 -14.17 17.82
CA ASN A 40 1.85 -14.90 17.65
C ASN A 40 3.03 -14.16 18.29
N CYS A 41 3.15 -12.85 18.08
CA CYS A 41 4.31 -12.08 18.53
C CYS A 41 4.00 -10.66 19.06
N GLY A 42 2.73 -10.29 19.26
CA GLY A 42 2.35 -8.98 19.81
C GLY A 42 2.51 -7.77 18.87
N TYR A 43 2.80 -8.02 17.58
CA TYR A 43 2.95 -7.04 16.51
C TYR A 43 3.91 -5.87 16.83
N PRO A 44 5.19 -6.16 17.07
CA PRO A 44 6.16 -5.10 17.25
C PRO A 44 6.60 -4.60 15.89
N LEU A 45 5.81 -3.71 15.30
CA LEU A 45 6.13 -3.14 14.00
C LEU A 45 7.11 -1.99 14.02
N ASN A 46 7.35 -1.44 15.20
CA ASN A 46 8.14 -0.24 15.34
C ASN A 46 9.10 -0.44 16.52
N PRO A 47 10.42 -0.35 16.30
CA PRO A 47 11.40 -0.39 17.37
C PRO A 47 11.08 0.61 18.50
N ALA A 48 10.57 1.81 18.18
CA ALA A 48 10.22 2.83 19.16
C ALA A 48 9.03 2.44 20.06
N ARG A 49 8.08 1.65 19.52
CA ARG A 49 6.90 1.18 20.24
C ARG A 49 7.26 0.15 21.31
N ASP A 50 8.33 -0.61 21.12
CA ASP A 50 8.79 -1.62 22.08
C ASP A 50 9.95 -1.13 22.97
N LEU A 51 10.91 -0.38 22.43
CA LEU A 51 12.06 0.12 23.21
C LEU A 51 11.67 1.22 24.20
N GLY A 52 10.76 2.13 23.84
CA GLY A 52 10.35 3.24 24.70
C GLY A 52 9.74 2.78 26.03
N PRO A 53 8.68 1.94 26.00
CA PRO A 53 8.09 1.39 27.21
C PRO A 53 9.07 0.51 28.01
N ARG A 54 9.95 -0.26 27.35
CA ARG A 54 10.97 -1.08 28.03
C ARG A 54 12.00 -0.24 28.77
N LEU A 55 12.47 0.85 28.17
CA LEU A 55 13.41 1.76 28.82
C LEU A 55 12.74 2.47 30.01
N PHE A 56 11.48 2.89 29.85
CA PHE A 56 10.70 3.48 30.92
C PHE A 56 10.53 2.49 32.10
N THR A 57 10.15 1.23 31.84
CA THR A 57 9.99 0.24 32.91
C THR A 57 11.32 -0.14 33.55
N ALA A 58 12.42 -0.20 32.79
CA ALA A 58 13.76 -0.39 33.34
C ALA A 58 14.12 0.71 34.36
N MET A 59 13.84 1.98 34.01
CA MET A 59 14.07 3.13 34.88
C MET A 59 13.07 3.22 36.05
N ALA A 60 11.84 2.75 35.86
CA ALA A 60 10.77 2.78 36.87
C ALA A 60 10.93 1.72 37.97
N GLY A 61 12.03 0.95 37.98
CA GLY A 61 12.38 0.04 39.07
C GLY A 61 12.30 -1.44 38.73
N TRP A 62 11.90 -1.82 37.51
CA TRP A 62 12.00 -3.22 37.05
C TRP A 62 13.43 -3.64 36.67
N GLY A 63 14.37 -2.69 36.61
CA GLY A 63 15.79 -2.99 36.37
C GLY A 63 16.07 -3.53 34.97
N MET A 64 17.23 -4.17 34.78
CA MET A 64 17.63 -4.70 33.46
C MET A 64 16.91 -6.00 33.07
N GLU A 65 16.08 -6.57 33.95
CA GLU A 65 15.33 -7.80 33.65
C GLU A 65 14.42 -7.66 32.43
N VAL A 66 13.87 -6.47 32.17
CA VAL A 66 13.05 -6.19 30.96
C VAL A 66 13.81 -6.39 29.63
N PHE A 67 15.15 -6.44 29.66
CA PHE A 67 15.97 -6.80 28.50
C PHE A 67 16.38 -8.28 28.50
N SER A 68 16.31 -8.98 29.63
CA SER A 68 16.62 -10.41 29.73
C SER A 68 15.39 -11.32 29.61
N THR A 69 14.18 -10.78 29.79
CA THR A 69 12.93 -11.55 29.72
C THR A 69 12.71 -12.19 28.34
N ALA A 70 12.27 -13.46 28.34
CA ALA A 70 11.97 -14.28 27.16
C ALA A 70 13.18 -14.42 26.20
N ASP A 71 14.31 -14.90 26.71
CA ASP A 71 15.55 -15.15 25.95
C ASP A 71 16.03 -13.93 25.15
N HIS A 72 16.11 -12.78 25.83
CA HIS A 72 16.52 -11.52 25.21
C HIS A 72 15.60 -11.07 24.07
N TRP A 73 14.29 -11.27 24.18
CA TRP A 73 13.32 -10.90 23.14
C TRP A 73 13.42 -9.46 22.61
N TRP A 74 14.08 -8.54 23.31
CA TRP A 74 14.22 -7.12 22.92
C TRP A 74 14.81 -6.85 21.53
N TRP A 75 15.64 -7.75 20.97
CA TRP A 75 16.27 -7.52 19.66
C TRP A 75 15.33 -7.87 18.49
N ILE A 76 14.43 -8.83 18.67
CA ILE A 76 13.44 -9.27 17.68
C ILE A 76 12.51 -8.13 17.21
N PRO A 77 11.90 -7.30 18.09
CA PRO A 77 11.08 -6.16 17.70
C PRO A 77 11.88 -4.98 17.12
N VAL A 78 13.21 -5.01 17.23
CA VAL A 78 14.11 -4.00 16.65
C VAL A 78 14.50 -4.40 15.23
N PHE A 79 15.04 -5.61 15.06
CA PHE A 79 15.54 -6.08 13.77
C PHE A 79 14.46 -6.69 12.89
N GLY A 80 13.43 -7.30 13.48
CA GLY A 80 12.30 -7.91 12.75
C GLY A 80 11.60 -6.92 11.81
N PRO A 81 11.22 -5.71 12.26
CA PRO A 81 10.62 -4.69 11.40
C PRO A 81 11.57 -4.15 10.34
N LEU A 82 12.85 -3.98 10.65
CA LEU A 82 13.85 -3.49 9.71
C LEU A 82 14.00 -4.45 8.53
N ILE A 83 14.21 -5.74 8.83
CA ILE A 83 14.35 -6.78 7.81
C ILE A 83 13.02 -6.96 7.06
N GLY A 84 11.90 -7.03 7.78
CA GLY A 84 10.58 -7.18 7.18
C GLY A 84 10.16 -6.00 6.30
N GLY A 85 10.61 -4.79 6.62
CA GLY A 85 10.42 -3.58 5.82
C GLY A 85 11.24 -3.62 4.54
N ILE A 86 12.53 -3.95 4.62
CA ILE A 86 13.41 -4.11 3.46
C ILE A 86 12.87 -5.19 2.52
N THR A 87 12.56 -6.38 3.04
CA THR A 87 11.99 -7.47 2.25
C THR A 87 10.65 -7.07 1.62
N GLY A 88 9.80 -6.36 2.37
CA GLY A 88 8.52 -5.85 1.85
C GLY A 88 8.71 -4.87 0.68
N ALA A 89 9.68 -3.97 0.78
CA ALA A 89 10.02 -3.03 -0.29
C ALA A 89 10.58 -3.76 -1.51
N VAL A 90 11.54 -4.69 -1.34
CA VAL A 90 12.10 -5.47 -2.45
C VAL A 90 11.02 -6.27 -3.18
N VAL A 91 10.09 -6.89 -2.45
CA VAL A 91 8.96 -7.62 -3.06
C VAL A 91 8.03 -6.67 -3.83
N TYR A 92 7.80 -5.46 -3.31
CA TYR A 92 7.04 -4.42 -4.03
C TYR A 92 7.72 -4.05 -5.35
N PHE A 93 9.03 -3.76 -5.31
CA PHE A 93 9.80 -3.43 -6.50
C PHE A 93 9.77 -4.56 -7.56
N LEU A 94 9.94 -5.82 -7.13
CA LEU A 94 10.00 -6.95 -8.05
C LEU A 94 8.65 -7.33 -8.65
N LEU A 95 7.56 -7.24 -7.89
CA LEU A 95 6.25 -7.70 -8.34
C LEU A 95 5.38 -6.60 -8.93
N ILE A 96 5.46 -5.38 -8.40
CA ILE A 96 4.58 -4.28 -8.79
C ILE A 96 5.34 -3.30 -9.68
N GLU A 97 6.48 -2.80 -9.22
CA GLU A 97 7.21 -1.76 -9.96
C GLU A 97 7.79 -2.27 -11.28
N LEU A 98 8.24 -3.53 -11.32
CA LEU A 98 8.71 -4.17 -12.56
C LEU A 98 7.57 -4.44 -13.57
N HIS A 99 6.33 -4.62 -13.10
CA HIS A 99 5.15 -4.87 -13.94
C HIS A 99 4.36 -3.59 -14.25
N HIS A 100 4.80 -2.43 -13.76
CA HIS A 100 4.33 -1.15 -14.26
C HIS A 100 4.93 -0.92 -15.64
N THR A 101 4.17 -1.32 -16.67
CA THR A 101 4.31 -0.82 -18.04
C THR A 101 4.56 0.69 -18.02
N ASP A 102 5.58 1.13 -18.76
CA ASP A 102 5.92 2.53 -18.91
C ASP A 102 4.66 3.35 -19.24
N PRO A 103 4.49 4.55 -18.64
CA PRO A 103 3.35 5.42 -18.93
C PRO A 103 3.27 5.85 -20.41
N SER A 104 4.24 5.49 -21.25
CA SER A 104 4.17 5.67 -22.70
C SER A 104 3.05 4.85 -23.36
N GLU A 105 2.63 3.71 -22.80
CA GLU A 105 1.54 2.91 -23.40
C GLU A 105 0.15 3.40 -22.96
N LYS A 106 -0.02 3.82 -21.70
CA LYS A 106 -1.34 4.30 -21.20
C LYS A 106 -1.75 5.68 -21.71
N SER A 107 -0.80 6.54 -22.09
CA SER A 107 -1.10 7.85 -22.68
C SER A 107 -1.37 7.81 -24.18
N GLN A 108 -1.03 6.72 -24.88
CA GLN A 108 -1.34 6.55 -26.30
C GLN A 108 -2.68 5.85 -26.53
N GLN A 109 -3.09 4.99 -25.60
CA GLN A 109 -4.32 4.22 -25.77
C GLN A 109 -5.60 5.01 -25.43
N LYS A 110 -5.50 6.08 -24.61
CA LYS A 110 -6.67 6.84 -24.15
C LYS A 110 -7.17 7.95 -25.10
N PRO A 111 -6.31 8.67 -25.87
CA PRO A 111 -6.78 9.70 -26.79
C PRO A 111 -7.40 9.13 -28.07
N GLU A 112 -6.81 8.08 -28.65
CA GLU A 112 -7.26 7.53 -29.94
C GLU A 112 -8.54 6.69 -29.78
N GLU A 113 -8.68 5.89 -28.72
CA GLU A 113 -9.91 5.11 -28.46
C GLU A 113 -11.11 6.01 -28.11
N GLU A 114 -10.91 7.14 -27.40
CA GLU A 114 -11.99 8.10 -27.12
C GLU A 114 -12.36 8.94 -28.37
N GLU A 115 -11.39 9.30 -29.23
CA GLU A 115 -11.66 10.01 -30.50
C GLU A 115 -12.35 9.11 -31.54
N ASP A 116 -11.93 7.85 -31.67
CA ASP A 116 -12.56 6.87 -32.57
C ASP A 116 -14.00 6.55 -32.12
N GLU A 117 -14.25 6.40 -30.81
CA GLU A 117 -15.61 6.21 -30.27
C GLU A 117 -16.51 7.44 -30.48
N GLU A 118 -15.98 8.67 -30.34
CA GLU A 118 -16.72 9.91 -30.61
C GLU A 118 -17.00 10.12 -32.12
N GLU A 119 -16.05 9.80 -33.01
CA GLU A 119 -16.25 9.87 -34.46
C GLU A 119 -17.25 8.83 -34.96
N ASP A 120 -17.21 7.60 -34.44
CA ASP A 120 -18.17 6.55 -34.77
C ASP A 120 -19.58 6.91 -34.27
N GLU A 121 -19.70 7.52 -33.08
CA GLU A 121 -20.97 8.03 -32.58
C GLU A 121 -21.52 9.18 -33.44
N ASP A 122 -20.71 10.19 -33.79
CA ASP A 122 -21.16 11.32 -34.65
C ASP A 122 -21.51 10.87 -36.07
N SER A 123 -20.73 9.94 -36.65
CA SER A 123 -21.04 9.35 -37.96
C SER A 123 -22.38 8.60 -37.92
N SER A 124 -22.61 7.78 -36.87
CA SER A 124 -23.86 7.02 -36.73
C SER A 124 -25.09 7.94 -36.54
N LEU A 125 -24.92 9.07 -35.85
CA LEU A 125 -25.96 10.07 -35.66
C LEU A 125 -26.25 10.80 -36.97
N ARG A 126 -25.23 11.21 -37.72
CA ARG A 126 -25.39 11.87 -39.02
C ARG A 126 -26.09 10.98 -40.02
N ASP A 127 -25.70 9.70 -40.12
CA ASP A 127 -26.35 8.73 -41.01
C ASP A 127 -27.85 8.55 -40.68
N LYS A 128 -28.18 8.55 -39.39
CA LYS A 128 -29.57 8.46 -38.93
C LYS A 128 -30.39 9.71 -39.28
N TYR A 129 -29.80 10.90 -39.20
CA TYR A 129 -30.45 12.15 -39.59
C TYR A 129 -30.62 12.28 -41.10
N GLU A 130 -29.66 11.81 -41.91
CA GLU A 130 -29.79 11.79 -43.37
C GLU A 130 -30.92 10.84 -43.82
N MET A 131 -31.06 9.66 -43.20
CA MET A 131 -32.16 8.74 -43.51
C MET A 131 -33.55 9.31 -43.19
N ILE A 132 -33.67 10.16 -42.17
CA ILE A 132 -34.97 10.75 -41.78
C ILE A 132 -35.34 11.94 -42.68
N THR A 133 -34.36 12.63 -43.24
CA THR A 133 -34.58 13.86 -44.04
C THR A 133 -34.74 13.60 -45.54
N MET A 134 -34.35 12.41 -46.02
CA MET A 134 -34.47 12.01 -47.43
C MET A 134 -35.71 11.12 -47.74
N GLY A 135 -36.61 10.92 -46.77
CA GLY A 135 -37.82 10.08 -46.89
C GLY A 135 -39.12 10.84 -47.16
#